data_AF-A0AAV8HSX7-F1
#
_entry.id   AF-A0AAV8HSX7-F1
#
_cell.length_a   1.000
_cell.length_b   1.000
_cell.length_c   1.000
_cell.angle_alpha   90.00
_cell.angle_beta   90.00
_cell.angle_gamma   90.00
#
_symmetry.space_group_name_H-M   'P 1'
#
loop_
_entity.id
_entity.type
_entity.pdbx_description
1 polymer ?
#
loop_
_entity_poly.entity_id
_entity_poly.type
_entity_poly.pdbx_seq_one_letter_code
_entity_poly.pdbx_strand_id
1 'polypeptide(L)'
;MSEDSSSKIPPKSEAMSEDSSSEISPKSQAMSGGSSEIPPKLQAMSEGSSSQSSSKSERKREIKTLTRAGSIEKRIFGNEYVRSHYMKLYLKNPEASIEQNTTFEVYKYTKEDLYALKQMCDLSHRNILQCFKYKKITKNGLEYFEAEIEEYHGPLSYFLEQKFEVLTVVRYIPSRKFANIVRAIVEVLSFLHAKKLYHGNLSWKSLLYSIDDGGDPIVKLAHFARKEGVEILDAQINYWIALADMLQEVYNESRMQKTRHCIKQLTDAISFFRNVYDLSENQRRNICAEIQTLDFFWTRENRRNYAVKIYDWCFVHKEILEVETGIVNFPWDKFLRSKVGPGLIKSMNDFKDQDGSNTKGDYDVNKNIDFLKCVSGLYAHCGSIMYTPIGARKKIRGNLRVIDEFVCAEYPELFPKLRSLQEQYQF
;
A
#
# COMPACT_ATOMS: atom_id res chain seq x y z
N MET A 1 26.74 -50.85 -7.70
CA MET A 1 26.86 -51.47 -9.04
C MET A 1 25.50 -51.99 -9.41
N SER A 2 24.94 -51.37 -10.45
CA SER A 2 23.95 -51.87 -11.41
C SER A 2 22.62 -52.41 -10.90
N GLU A 3 21.59 -51.63 -11.19
CA GLU A 3 20.17 -51.82 -10.93
C GLU A 3 19.48 -52.86 -11.82
N ASP A 4 18.32 -53.23 -11.28
CA ASP A 4 17.22 -54.08 -11.71
C ASP A 4 16.80 -54.12 -13.18
N SER A 5 16.34 -55.33 -13.53
CA SER A 5 15.67 -55.70 -14.76
C SER A 5 14.19 -56.06 -14.53
N SER A 6 13.32 -55.39 -15.29
CA SER A 6 12.13 -55.92 -15.99
C SER A 6 11.09 -56.81 -15.26
N SER A 7 9.84 -56.30 -15.22
CA SER A 7 8.61 -57.10 -15.41
C SER A 7 7.48 -56.20 -15.91
N LYS A 8 7.04 -56.32 -17.18
CA LYS A 8 5.88 -57.10 -17.69
C LYS A 8 4.49 -56.61 -17.22
N ILE A 9 3.79 -55.96 -18.16
CA ILE A 9 2.32 -55.77 -18.31
C ILE A 9 1.81 -56.93 -19.24
N PRO A 10 0.51 -57.19 -19.61
CA PRO A 10 -0.88 -56.83 -19.17
C PRO A 10 -1.77 -58.13 -19.02
N PRO A 11 -3.15 -58.20 -19.10
CA PRO A 11 -4.19 -57.24 -19.56
C PRO A 11 -5.60 -57.18 -18.87
N LYS A 12 -6.34 -56.17 -19.37
CA LYS A 12 -7.80 -55.86 -19.50
C LYS A 12 -8.92 -56.89 -19.21
N SER A 13 -10.05 -56.35 -18.73
CA SER A 13 -11.45 -56.50 -19.25
C SER A 13 -12.36 -55.45 -18.53
N GLU A 14 -13.02 -54.45 -19.13
CA GLU A 14 -14.26 -54.43 -19.96
C GLU A 14 -15.42 -55.24 -19.34
N ALA A 15 -16.71 -54.84 -19.29
CA ALA A 15 -17.51 -53.69 -19.72
C ALA A 15 -18.98 -53.87 -19.20
N MET A 16 -19.90 -52.99 -19.64
CA MET A 16 -21.40 -53.06 -19.68
C MET A 16 -22.14 -52.22 -18.62
N SER A 17 -22.68 -51.04 -18.98
CA SER A 17 -23.93 -50.71 -19.74
C SER A 17 -25.12 -50.54 -18.76
N GLU A 18 -26.11 -49.67 -18.90
CA GLU A 18 -26.80 -49.13 -20.08
C GLU A 18 -27.74 -47.96 -19.67
N ASP A 19 -27.96 -47.03 -20.61
CA ASP A 19 -29.14 -46.18 -20.93
C ASP A 19 -30.07 -45.56 -19.87
N SER A 20 -30.35 -44.25 -20.01
CA SER A 20 -31.60 -43.78 -20.65
C SER A 20 -31.73 -42.24 -20.77
N SER A 21 -31.78 -41.81 -22.04
CA SER A 21 -32.60 -40.79 -22.72
C SER A 21 -33.49 -39.83 -21.91
N SER A 22 -33.45 -38.54 -22.25
CA SER A 22 -34.58 -37.85 -22.90
C SER A 22 -34.24 -36.41 -23.30
N GLU A 23 -34.60 -36.11 -24.53
CA GLU A 23 -34.72 -34.80 -25.15
C GLU A 23 -35.80 -33.96 -24.44
N ILE A 24 -35.66 -32.63 -24.42
CA ILE A 24 -36.75 -31.67 -24.71
C ILE A 24 -36.09 -30.32 -25.08
N SER A 25 -36.30 -29.93 -26.33
CA SER A 25 -36.51 -28.53 -26.73
C SER A 25 -37.83 -28.52 -27.49
N PRO A 26 -38.65 -27.48 -27.38
CA PRO A 26 -38.65 -26.52 -28.49
C PRO A 26 -38.99 -25.05 -28.13
N LYS A 27 -38.53 -24.15 -29.01
CA LYS A 27 -39.21 -22.99 -29.66
C LYS A 27 -40.36 -22.30 -28.88
N SER A 28 -40.57 -20.98 -28.86
CA SER A 28 -40.21 -19.83 -29.69
C SER A 28 -41.15 -18.69 -29.25
N GLN A 29 -40.75 -17.41 -29.31
CA GLN A 29 -41.50 -16.35 -30.00
C GLN A 29 -40.89 -14.95 -29.76
N ALA A 30 -40.81 -14.22 -30.87
CA ALA A 30 -40.42 -12.84 -31.00
C ALA A 30 -41.64 -11.90 -30.87
N MET A 31 -41.42 -10.64 -30.49
CA MET A 31 -42.09 -9.38 -30.91
C MET A 31 -41.26 -8.22 -30.28
N SER A 32 -40.51 -7.37 -30.99
CA SER A 32 -40.81 -6.30 -31.95
C SER A 32 -41.35 -4.99 -31.35
N GLY A 33 -40.60 -3.89 -31.55
CA GLY A 33 -41.04 -2.48 -31.60
C GLY A 33 -41.34 -1.82 -30.25
N GLY A 34 -41.00 -0.56 -29.96
CA GLY A 34 -40.54 0.57 -30.76
C GLY A 34 -41.09 1.87 -30.14
N SER A 35 -40.27 2.94 -30.16
CA SER A 35 -40.65 4.37 -30.10
C SER A 35 -41.27 4.90 -28.79
N SER A 36 -40.52 5.74 -28.07
CA SER A 36 -40.57 7.22 -28.12
C SER A 36 -41.70 7.81 -27.27
N GLU A 37 -41.35 8.68 -26.32
CA GLU A 37 -41.87 10.06 -26.28
C GLU A 37 -41.34 10.78 -25.02
N ILE A 38 -40.51 11.80 -25.27
CA ILE A 38 -40.36 12.97 -24.42
C ILE A 38 -41.48 13.94 -24.83
N PRO A 39 -42.14 14.62 -23.89
CA PRO A 39 -42.28 16.08 -24.04
C PRO A 39 -42.30 16.82 -22.66
N PRO A 40 -42.46 18.17 -22.59
CA PRO A 40 -41.51 19.16 -23.08
C PRO A 40 -41.34 20.40 -22.15
N LYS A 41 -40.36 21.25 -22.52
CA LYS A 41 -40.34 22.74 -22.51
C LYS A 41 -40.68 23.53 -21.23
N LEU A 42 -39.75 24.45 -20.88
CA LEU A 42 -39.94 25.89 -21.10
C LEU A 42 -38.61 26.63 -21.33
N GLN A 43 -38.45 27.11 -22.57
CA GLN A 43 -37.62 28.24 -23.04
C GLN A 43 -38.20 29.57 -22.47
N ALA A 44 -37.61 30.77 -22.51
CA ALA A 44 -36.47 31.46 -23.13
C ALA A 44 -36.16 32.68 -22.22
N MET A 45 -35.03 33.39 -22.32
CA MET A 45 -34.80 34.56 -23.21
C MET A 45 -33.35 35.03 -22.94
N SER A 46 -32.45 35.07 -23.94
CA SER A 46 -31.98 36.27 -24.72
C SER A 46 -31.58 37.44 -23.81
N GLU A 47 -30.40 38.09 -23.87
CA GLU A 47 -29.52 38.62 -24.95
C GLU A 47 -28.09 38.74 -24.33
N GLY A 48 -26.93 38.77 -25.01
CA GLY A 48 -26.53 39.58 -26.15
C GLY A 48 -25.47 40.64 -25.75
N SER A 49 -24.19 40.25 -25.80
CA SER A 49 -22.98 41.05 -26.13
C SER A 49 -22.56 42.30 -25.32
N SER A 50 -21.36 42.26 -24.73
CA SER A 50 -20.20 43.10 -25.11
C SER A 50 -19.10 43.11 -24.03
N SER A 51 -17.93 43.58 -24.42
CA SER A 51 -16.60 43.13 -24.04
C SER A 51 -15.81 44.12 -23.16
N GLN A 52 -14.90 43.53 -22.36
CA GLN A 52 -13.58 44.03 -21.93
C GLN A 52 -13.48 45.36 -21.15
N SER A 53 -12.92 45.28 -19.94
CA SER A 53 -11.57 45.84 -19.58
C SER A 53 -11.43 46.37 -18.14
N SER A 54 -11.64 45.54 -17.11
CA SER A 54 -11.21 45.92 -15.73
C SER A 54 -11.03 44.70 -14.82
N SER A 55 -9.91 43.99 -14.87
CA SER A 55 -9.69 42.88 -13.91
C SER A 55 -8.25 42.58 -13.50
N LYS A 56 -7.26 43.39 -13.89
CA LYS A 56 -5.86 43.20 -13.45
C LYS A 56 -5.47 44.01 -12.20
N SER A 57 -6.22 45.05 -11.84
CA SER A 57 -5.97 45.88 -10.65
C SER A 57 -6.73 45.42 -9.40
N GLU A 58 -7.94 44.86 -9.55
CA GLU A 58 -8.74 44.36 -8.41
C GLU A 58 -8.23 43.02 -7.87
N ARG A 59 -7.78 42.10 -8.74
CA ARG A 59 -7.15 40.84 -8.29
C ARG A 59 -5.86 41.03 -7.49
N LYS A 60 -5.11 42.11 -7.72
CA LYS A 60 -3.91 42.42 -6.91
C LYS A 60 -4.25 43.00 -5.54
N ARG A 61 -5.46 43.57 -5.36
CA ARG A 61 -5.93 44.03 -4.04
C ARG A 61 -6.54 42.89 -3.23
N GLU A 62 -7.31 41.98 -3.84
CA GLU A 62 -7.83 40.79 -3.14
C GLU A 62 -6.74 39.83 -2.66
N ILE A 63 -5.66 39.63 -3.44
CA ILE A 63 -4.53 38.78 -3.03
C ILE A 63 -3.79 39.38 -1.82
N LYS A 64 -3.76 40.72 -1.68
CA LYS A 64 -3.13 41.41 -0.53
C LYS A 64 -4.02 41.41 0.72
N THR A 65 -5.34 41.31 0.58
CA THR A 65 -6.27 41.19 1.71
C THR A 65 -6.36 39.74 2.21
N LEU A 66 -6.29 38.75 1.31
CA LEU A 66 -6.24 37.31 1.66
C LEU A 66 -4.93 36.90 2.37
N THR A 67 -3.80 37.55 2.08
CA THR A 67 -2.56 37.33 2.83
C THR A 67 -2.59 37.90 4.25
N ARG A 68 -3.46 38.91 4.50
CA ARG A 68 -3.67 39.48 5.84
C ARG A 68 -4.72 38.69 6.64
N ALA A 69 -5.74 38.13 6.00
CA ALA A 69 -6.68 37.18 6.62
C ALA A 69 -6.00 35.85 7.01
N GLY A 70 -5.14 35.30 6.15
CA GLY A 70 -4.32 34.11 6.48
C GLY A 70 -3.26 34.35 7.56
N SER A 71 -2.90 35.61 7.85
CA SER A 71 -2.05 35.98 8.98
C SER A 71 -2.82 36.21 10.28
N ILE A 72 -4.15 36.38 10.21
CA ILE A 72 -5.03 36.53 11.36
C ILE A 72 -5.60 35.16 11.77
N GLU A 73 -5.85 34.23 10.84
CA GLU A 73 -6.20 32.85 11.18
C GLU A 73 -5.06 32.07 11.85
N LYS A 74 -3.79 32.43 11.59
CA LYS A 74 -2.64 31.94 12.36
C LYS A 74 -2.54 32.51 13.79
N ARG A 75 -3.39 33.48 14.17
CA ARG A 75 -3.47 34.05 15.52
C ARG A 75 -4.77 33.75 16.25
N ILE A 76 -5.78 33.16 15.60
CA ILE A 76 -7.09 32.88 16.22
C ILE A 76 -7.28 31.41 16.63
N PHE A 77 -6.51 30.46 16.08
CA PHE A 77 -6.38 29.14 16.70
C PHE A 77 -5.34 29.18 17.81
N GLY A 78 -5.74 29.81 18.91
CA GLY A 78 -5.04 29.83 20.18
C GLY A 78 -4.78 28.40 20.68
N ASN A 79 -3.50 28.04 20.67
CA ASN A 79 -2.66 27.57 21.78
C ASN A 79 -3.22 27.05 23.13
N GLU A 80 -4.53 26.82 23.30
CA GLU A 80 -5.11 26.35 24.57
C GLU A 80 -6.04 25.14 24.49
N TYR A 81 -6.48 24.69 23.30
CA TYR A 81 -7.42 23.55 23.22
C TYR A 81 -6.81 22.21 22.77
N VAL A 82 -5.55 22.17 22.35
CA VAL A 82 -4.85 20.93 21.95
C VAL A 82 -4.03 20.33 23.11
N ARG A 83 -4.11 20.92 24.32
CA ARG A 83 -3.24 20.59 25.46
C ARG A 83 -3.82 19.58 26.48
N SER A 84 -4.97 18.97 26.22
CA SER A 84 -5.62 18.12 27.22
C SER A 84 -5.36 16.62 27.11
N HIS A 85 -4.71 16.12 26.04
CA HIS A 85 -4.55 14.66 25.82
C HIS A 85 -3.18 14.21 25.28
N TYR A 86 -2.17 15.09 25.26
CA TYR A 86 -0.80 14.71 24.93
C TYR A 86 0.06 14.72 26.20
N MET A 87 0.94 13.73 26.35
CA MET A 87 2.00 13.76 27.37
C MET A 87 2.67 15.14 27.33
N LYS A 88 2.66 15.86 28.45
CA LYS A 88 3.25 17.20 28.56
C LYS A 88 4.78 17.08 28.53
N LEU A 89 5.34 17.11 27.32
CA LEU A 89 6.78 17.15 27.08
C LEU A 89 7.30 18.58 27.31
N TYR A 90 8.28 18.72 28.21
CA TYR A 90 9.09 19.93 28.35
C TYR A 90 10.43 19.69 27.63
N LEU A 91 10.65 20.32 26.48
CA LEU A 91 11.92 20.28 25.74
C LEU A 91 12.90 21.35 26.24
N LYS A 92 14.15 20.94 26.54
CA LYS A 92 15.41 21.73 26.46
C LYS A 92 16.58 20.77 26.75
N ASN A 93 17.78 20.83 26.17
CA ASN A 93 18.57 21.85 25.47
C ASN A 93 19.65 21.09 24.63
N PRO A 94 20.09 21.54 23.44
CA PRO A 94 20.99 20.78 22.58
C PRO A 94 22.44 21.15 22.87
N GLU A 95 23.18 20.33 23.61
CA GLU A 95 24.66 20.31 23.60
C GLU A 95 25.15 19.15 24.47
N ALA A 96 25.47 18.00 23.87
CA ALA A 96 26.48 17.07 24.38
C ALA A 96 26.82 16.00 23.35
N SER A 97 28.08 15.60 23.40
CA SER A 97 28.89 14.87 22.43
C SER A 97 28.62 13.36 22.32
N ILE A 98 29.07 12.85 21.17
CA ILE A 98 29.03 11.47 20.70
C ILE A 98 29.91 10.55 21.56
N GLU A 99 29.27 9.62 22.26
CA GLU A 99 29.77 8.29 22.61
C GLU A 99 28.65 7.30 22.28
N GLN A 100 28.95 6.04 21.96
CA GLN A 100 27.97 4.97 21.72
C GLN A 100 27.25 4.54 23.03
N ASN A 101 26.71 5.52 23.74
CA ASN A 101 25.78 5.36 24.83
C ASN A 101 24.39 5.24 24.21
N THR A 102 23.60 4.26 24.63
CA THR A 102 22.16 4.28 24.36
C THR A 102 21.63 5.53 25.04
N THR A 103 21.38 6.59 24.26
CA THR A 103 20.94 7.87 24.78
C THR A 103 19.51 7.70 25.30
N PHE A 104 19.28 8.21 26.51
CA PHE A 104 17.97 8.17 27.15
C PHE A 104 17.60 9.56 27.66
N GLU A 105 16.34 9.90 27.52
CA GLU A 105 15.78 11.14 28.06
C GLU A 105 14.92 10.84 29.28
N VAL A 106 14.93 11.76 30.25
CA VAL A 106 14.10 11.68 31.45
C VAL A 106 12.84 12.50 31.24
N TYR A 107 11.69 11.83 31.18
CA TYR A 107 10.40 12.48 31.02
C TYR A 107 9.51 12.35 32.26
N LYS A 108 8.57 13.29 32.41
CA LYS A 108 7.59 13.32 33.50
C LYS A 108 6.23 12.84 33.02
N TYR A 109 5.64 11.93 33.78
CA TYR A 109 4.39 11.25 33.46
C TYR A 109 3.39 11.37 34.60
N THR A 110 2.10 11.34 34.28
CA THR A 110 1.04 11.41 35.30
C THR A 110 0.67 10.02 35.80
N LYS A 111 -0.31 9.95 36.71
CA LYS A 111 -0.79 8.67 37.26
C LYS A 111 -1.52 7.83 36.20
N GLU A 112 -2.17 8.49 35.26
CA GLU A 112 -2.90 7.89 34.15
C GLU A 112 -1.93 7.15 33.18
N ASP A 113 -0.69 7.62 33.09
CA ASP A 113 0.36 7.04 32.23
C ASP A 113 1.02 5.79 32.83
N LEU A 114 0.77 5.45 34.10
CA LEU A 114 1.46 4.36 34.79
C LEU A 114 1.29 3.01 34.08
N TYR A 115 0.11 2.76 33.50
CA TYR A 115 -0.12 1.54 32.72
C TYR A 115 0.77 1.50 31.48
N ALA A 116 0.87 2.61 30.74
CA ALA A 116 1.71 2.72 29.56
C ALA A 116 3.19 2.53 29.90
N LEU A 117 3.66 3.20 30.96
CA LEU A 117 5.04 3.07 31.44
C LEU A 117 5.40 1.63 31.81
N LYS A 118 4.52 0.94 32.53
CA LYS A 118 4.72 -0.48 32.86
C LYS A 118 4.86 -1.34 31.61
N GLN A 119 3.94 -1.21 30.65
CA GLN A 119 4.00 -1.97 29.41
C GLN A 119 5.29 -1.68 28.63
N MET A 120 5.67 -0.41 28.49
CA MET A 120 6.91 0.01 27.81
C MET A 120 8.18 -0.50 28.51
N CYS A 121 8.15 -0.65 29.83
CA CYS A 121 9.29 -1.15 30.60
C CYS A 121 9.35 -2.70 30.59
N ASP A 122 8.20 -3.38 30.61
CA ASP A 122 8.10 -4.85 30.65
C ASP A 122 8.27 -5.50 29.26
N LEU A 123 8.00 -4.76 28.18
CA LEU A 123 8.02 -5.27 26.82
C LEU A 123 9.28 -4.83 26.07
N SER A 124 10.15 -5.79 25.76
CA SER A 124 11.28 -5.59 24.85
C SER A 124 10.89 -5.94 23.42
N HIS A 125 10.80 -4.93 22.54
CA HIS A 125 10.59 -5.07 21.11
C HIS A 125 11.08 -3.82 20.37
N ARG A 126 11.72 -3.96 19.20
CA ARG A 126 12.31 -2.82 18.44
C ARG A 126 11.32 -1.70 18.11
N ASN A 127 10.03 -2.04 17.99
CA ASN A 127 8.94 -1.12 17.66
C ASN A 127 8.06 -0.76 18.87
N ILE A 128 8.49 -1.03 20.10
CA ILE A 128 7.88 -0.48 21.32
C ILE A 128 8.85 0.58 21.85
N LEU A 129 8.32 1.71 22.31
CA LEU A 129 9.13 2.74 22.94
C LEU A 129 9.74 2.18 24.23
N GLN A 130 11.06 2.00 24.24
CA GLN A 130 11.73 1.39 25.38
C GLN A 130 11.73 2.35 26.57
N CYS A 131 11.13 1.89 27.68
CA CYS A 131 11.31 2.46 29.01
C CYS A 131 12.40 1.65 29.72
N PHE A 132 13.49 2.29 30.12
CA PHE A 132 14.59 1.62 30.83
C PHE A 132 14.27 1.46 32.31
N LYS A 133 13.74 2.52 32.91
CA LYS A 133 13.27 2.53 34.30
C LYS A 133 12.31 3.69 34.53
N TYR A 134 11.47 3.58 35.54
CA TYR A 134 10.68 4.70 36.05
C TYR A 134 10.61 4.68 37.58
N LYS A 135 10.46 5.87 38.18
CA LYS A 135 10.33 6.05 39.63
C LYS A 135 9.17 6.99 39.95
N LYS A 136 8.43 6.69 41.01
CA LYS A 136 7.40 7.59 41.55
C LYS A 136 8.08 8.73 42.31
N ILE A 137 7.70 9.96 42.01
CA ILE A 137 8.17 11.16 42.68
C ILE A 137 6.98 11.87 43.33
N THR A 138 7.13 12.23 44.60
CA THR A 138 6.21 13.09 45.32
C THR A 138 6.97 14.36 45.70
N LYS A 139 6.62 15.49 45.08
CA LYS A 139 7.27 16.79 45.34
C LYS A 139 6.22 17.88 45.42
N ASN A 140 6.24 18.67 46.50
CA ASN A 140 5.30 19.76 46.74
C ASN A 140 3.82 19.32 46.65
N GLY A 141 3.49 18.11 47.12
CA GLY A 141 2.15 17.54 47.07
C GLY A 141 1.70 17.02 45.69
N LEU A 142 2.51 17.19 44.64
CA LEU A 142 2.25 16.62 43.32
C LEU A 142 2.93 15.25 43.18
N GLU A 143 2.15 14.25 42.77
CA GLU A 143 2.64 12.91 42.43
C GLU A 143 2.79 12.78 40.91
N TYR A 144 3.98 12.37 40.46
CA TYR A 144 4.27 12.07 39.06
C TYR A 144 5.31 10.95 38.97
N PHE A 145 5.53 10.44 37.76
CA PHE A 145 6.59 9.47 37.49
C PHE A 145 7.69 10.12 36.66
N GLU A 146 8.95 9.90 37.01
CA GLU A 146 10.09 10.17 36.14
C GLU A 146 10.50 8.86 35.49
N ALA A 147 10.56 8.81 34.16
CA ALA A 147 11.00 7.63 33.42
C ALA A 147 12.16 7.95 32.49
N GLU A 148 13.12 7.03 32.41
CA GLU A 148 14.20 7.03 31.43
C GLU A 148 13.73 6.26 30.20
N ILE A 149 13.65 6.95 29.07
CA ILE A 149 13.05 6.46 27.84
C ILE A 149 14.06 6.61 26.70
N GLU A 150 14.03 5.69 25.74
CA GLU A 150 14.81 5.83 24.51
C GLU A 150 14.47 7.14 23.77
N GLU A 151 15.45 7.70 23.07
CA GLU A 151 15.22 8.89 22.26
C GLU A 151 14.27 8.62 21.08
N TYR A 152 13.40 9.59 20.81
CA TYR A 152 12.48 9.59 19.67
C TYR A 152 12.28 11.02 19.15
N HIS A 153 11.84 11.13 17.89
CA HIS A 153 11.78 12.42 17.19
C HIS A 153 10.40 13.09 17.26
N GLY A 154 9.34 12.34 17.55
CA GLY A 154 8.00 12.88 17.79
C GLY A 154 6.89 11.91 17.39
N PRO A 155 5.64 12.39 17.31
CA PRO A 155 4.51 11.62 16.81
C PRO A 155 4.69 11.23 15.34
N LEU A 156 4.31 10.00 15.00
CA LEU A 156 4.37 9.49 13.64
C LEU A 156 3.50 10.32 12.69
N SER A 157 2.36 10.86 13.17
CA SER A 157 1.52 11.78 12.40
C SER A 157 2.30 12.97 11.83
N TYR A 158 3.28 13.52 12.57
CA TYR A 158 4.09 14.63 12.09
C TYR A 158 5.03 14.20 10.94
N PHE A 159 5.66 13.03 11.07
CA PHE A 159 6.48 12.47 10.00
C PHE A 159 5.63 12.25 8.75
N LEU A 160 4.43 11.69 8.94
CA LEU A 160 3.46 11.49 7.87
C LEU A 160 3.07 12.83 7.24
N GLU A 161 2.59 13.84 7.98
CA GLU A 161 2.19 15.15 7.43
C GLU A 161 3.32 15.86 6.65
N GLN A 162 4.57 15.78 7.12
CA GLN A 162 5.71 16.42 6.47
C GLN A 162 6.25 15.66 5.26
N LYS A 163 6.07 14.34 5.23
CA LYS A 163 6.59 13.46 4.18
C LYS A 163 5.49 12.85 3.29
N PHE A 164 4.21 13.14 3.58
CA PHE A 164 3.06 13.03 2.66
C PHE A 164 3.07 14.16 1.62
N GLU A 165 4.25 14.66 1.24
CA GLU A 165 4.48 14.75 -0.19
C GLU A 165 4.30 13.34 -0.77
N VAL A 166 3.07 13.04 -1.20
CA VAL A 166 2.77 11.95 -2.13
C VAL A 166 3.89 11.96 -3.16
N LEU A 167 4.82 11.02 -3.00
CA LEU A 167 6.16 11.03 -3.60
C LEU A 167 6.17 11.81 -4.91
N THR A 168 6.67 13.05 -4.85
CA THR A 168 6.59 14.05 -5.92
C THR A 168 7.24 13.58 -7.23
N VAL A 169 8.04 12.52 -7.18
CA VAL A 169 8.70 11.93 -8.35
C VAL A 169 7.91 10.79 -9.01
N VAL A 170 7.05 10.07 -8.28
CA VAL A 170 6.38 8.84 -8.83
C VAL A 170 4.88 8.69 -8.48
N ARG A 171 4.29 9.56 -7.64
CA ARG A 171 2.84 9.55 -7.29
C ARG A 171 2.29 8.16 -6.92
N TYR A 172 3.06 7.36 -6.18
CA TYR A 172 2.67 6.01 -5.78
C TYR A 172 2.36 5.92 -4.27
N ILE A 173 1.18 5.40 -3.93
CA ILE A 173 0.69 5.04 -2.60
C ILE A 173 0.28 3.54 -2.59
N PRO A 174 0.77 2.72 -1.65
CA PRO A 174 1.74 3.08 -0.65
C PRO A 174 3.13 3.26 -1.28
N SER A 175 3.84 4.32 -0.88
CA SER A 175 5.28 4.31 -1.06
C SER A 175 5.86 3.08 -0.33
N ARG A 176 7.01 2.56 -0.79
CA ARG A 176 7.68 1.47 -0.09
C ARG A 176 7.96 1.82 1.38
N LYS A 177 8.28 3.09 1.66
CA LYS A 177 8.47 3.60 3.02
C LYS A 177 7.19 3.50 3.85
N PHE A 178 6.06 3.91 3.30
CA PHE A 178 4.77 3.80 3.99
C PHE A 178 4.35 2.34 4.21
N ALA A 179 4.50 1.47 3.21
CA ALA A 179 4.25 0.04 3.37
C ALA A 179 5.14 -0.59 4.47
N ASN A 180 6.40 -0.14 4.61
CA ASN A 180 7.30 -0.58 5.67
C ASN A 180 6.87 -0.06 7.06
N ILE A 181 6.39 1.19 7.16
CA ILE A 181 5.80 1.74 8.40
C ILE A 181 4.63 0.87 8.86
N VAL A 182 3.69 0.59 7.95
CA VAL A 182 2.52 -0.24 8.26
C VAL A 182 2.95 -1.67 8.62
N ARG A 183 3.95 -2.24 7.93
CA ARG A 183 4.48 -3.57 8.28
C ARG A 183 5.05 -3.59 9.70
N ALA A 184 5.83 -2.58 10.09
CA ALA A 184 6.38 -2.47 11.44
C ALA A 184 5.27 -2.37 12.50
N ILE A 185 4.15 -1.69 12.20
CA ILE A 185 2.96 -1.69 13.06
C ILE A 185 2.35 -3.09 13.15
N VAL A 186 2.18 -3.80 12.04
CA VAL A 186 1.65 -5.18 12.06
C VAL A 186 2.54 -6.13 12.86
N GLU A 187 3.86 -6.04 12.69
CA GLU A 187 4.84 -6.87 13.41
C GLU A 187 4.71 -6.73 14.93
N VAL A 188 4.65 -5.51 15.44
CA VAL A 188 4.53 -5.27 16.88
C VAL A 188 3.13 -5.57 17.42
N LEU A 189 2.07 -5.35 16.65
CA LEU A 189 0.73 -5.80 17.04
C LEU A 189 0.64 -7.33 17.10
N SER A 190 1.28 -8.04 16.16
CA SER A 190 1.39 -9.50 16.19
C SER A 190 2.18 -9.99 17.42
N PHE A 191 3.26 -9.30 17.78
CA PHE A 191 3.98 -9.56 19.03
C PHE A 191 3.11 -9.39 20.28
N LEU A 192 2.32 -8.30 20.36
CA LEU A 192 1.36 -8.11 21.46
C LEU A 192 0.30 -9.21 21.47
N HIS A 193 -0.20 -9.62 20.30
CA HIS A 193 -1.16 -10.70 20.15
C HIS A 193 -0.63 -12.00 20.78
N ALA A 194 0.60 -12.39 20.41
CA ALA A 194 1.26 -13.59 20.93
C ALA A 194 1.47 -13.54 22.45
N LYS A 195 1.67 -12.35 23.02
CA LYS A 195 1.77 -12.13 24.48
C LYS A 195 0.44 -12.02 25.21
N LYS A 196 -0.70 -12.18 24.51
CA LYS A 196 -2.06 -11.95 25.06
C LYS A 196 -2.23 -10.52 25.61
N LEU A 197 -1.60 -9.56 24.95
CA LEU A 197 -1.67 -8.14 25.25
C LEU A 197 -2.30 -7.38 24.08
N TYR A 198 -2.65 -6.12 24.31
CA TYR A 198 -3.18 -5.22 23.29
C TYR A 198 -2.74 -3.77 23.56
N HIS A 199 -2.78 -2.94 22.52
CA HIS A 199 -2.34 -1.54 22.61
C HIS A 199 -3.39 -0.62 23.26
N GLY A 200 -4.65 -0.73 22.82
CA GLY A 200 -5.80 -0.06 23.44
C GLY A 200 -6.07 1.39 23.03
N ASN A 201 -5.08 2.08 22.45
CA ASN A 201 -5.22 3.46 21.95
C ASN A 201 -4.46 3.67 20.62
N LEU A 202 -4.62 2.77 19.66
CA LEU A 202 -3.85 2.83 18.40
C LEU A 202 -4.37 3.94 17.47
N SER A 203 -3.51 4.89 17.11
CA SER A 203 -3.76 5.94 16.12
C SER A 203 -2.44 6.51 15.58
N TRP A 204 -2.47 7.29 14.50
CA TRP A 204 -1.27 7.99 14.01
C TRP A 204 -0.66 8.95 15.05
N LYS A 205 -1.48 9.47 15.96
CA LYS A 205 -1.08 10.41 17.02
C LYS A 205 -0.48 9.73 18.25
N SER A 206 -0.90 8.49 18.53
CA SER A 206 -0.38 7.70 19.64
C SER A 206 0.91 6.96 19.29
N LEU A 207 1.21 6.81 18.00
CA LEU A 207 2.44 6.22 17.53
C LEU A 207 3.53 7.30 17.49
N LEU A 208 4.73 6.93 17.89
CA LEU A 208 5.92 7.76 17.80
C LEU A 208 6.85 7.23 16.69
N TYR A 209 7.84 8.02 16.33
CA TYR A 209 8.92 7.57 15.45
C TYR A 209 10.28 8.01 15.96
N SER A 210 11.29 7.19 15.70
CA SER A 210 12.68 7.59 15.66
C SER A 210 13.21 7.50 14.22
N ILE A 211 14.41 7.99 13.98
CA ILE A 211 15.09 7.93 12.68
C ILE A 211 16.30 7.02 12.84
N ASP A 212 16.49 6.08 11.91
CA ASP A 212 17.70 5.26 11.86
C ASP A 212 18.86 6.01 11.19
N ASP A 213 20.06 5.41 11.24
CA ASP A 213 21.27 5.98 10.62
C ASP A 213 21.13 6.21 9.10
N GLY A 214 20.18 5.53 8.45
CA GLY A 214 19.86 5.68 7.03
C GLY A 214 18.84 6.78 6.73
N GLY A 215 18.31 7.46 7.74
CA GLY A 215 17.27 8.48 7.59
C GLY A 215 15.86 7.92 7.41
N ASP A 216 15.65 6.63 7.65
CA ASP A 216 14.35 5.97 7.57
C ASP A 216 13.65 5.93 8.94
N PRO A 217 12.32 6.07 8.96
CA PRO A 217 11.56 6.10 10.21
C PRO A 217 11.44 4.70 10.83
N ILE A 218 11.74 4.61 12.11
CA ILE A 218 11.43 3.45 12.96
C ILE A 218 10.16 3.78 13.75
N VAL A 219 9.10 2.99 13.56
CA VAL A 219 7.86 3.14 14.32
C VAL A 219 8.06 2.69 15.76
N LYS A 220 7.55 3.46 16.72
CA LYS A 220 7.58 3.18 18.16
C LYS A 220 6.17 3.26 18.74
N LEU A 221 5.66 2.14 19.26
CA LEU A 221 4.40 2.10 20.02
C LEU A 221 4.64 2.66 21.42
N ALA A 222 3.78 3.60 21.80
CA ALA A 222 3.74 4.22 23.11
C ALA A 222 2.28 4.44 23.50
N HIS A 223 2.00 5.02 24.66
CA HIS A 223 0.63 5.37 25.07
C HIS A 223 -0.34 4.16 25.14
N PHE A 224 0.14 3.01 25.64
CA PHE A 224 -0.73 1.87 25.89
C PHE A 224 -1.88 2.28 26.82
N ALA A 225 -3.10 1.88 26.47
CA ALA A 225 -4.29 2.16 27.25
C ALA A 225 -5.01 0.87 27.60
N ARG A 226 -5.52 0.80 28.83
CA ARG A 226 -6.38 -0.30 29.25
C ARG A 226 -7.83 0.04 28.91
N LYS A 227 -8.55 -0.90 28.30
CA LYS A 227 -10.00 -0.82 28.13
C LYS A 227 -10.65 -1.65 29.24
N GLU A 228 -11.37 -1.00 30.14
CA GLU A 228 -12.08 -1.68 31.22
C GLU A 228 -13.27 -2.47 30.67
N GLY A 229 -13.47 -3.69 31.17
CA GLY A 229 -14.61 -4.54 30.78
C GLY A 229 -14.54 -5.15 29.37
N VAL A 230 -13.42 -5.02 28.65
CA VAL A 230 -13.25 -5.60 27.31
C VAL A 230 -12.39 -6.86 27.39
N GLU A 231 -12.85 -7.95 26.76
CA GLU A 231 -12.07 -9.18 26.64
C GLU A 231 -10.80 -8.96 25.81
N ILE A 232 -9.73 -9.70 26.13
CA ILE A 232 -8.43 -9.53 25.45
C ILE A 232 -8.57 -9.74 23.95
N LEU A 233 -9.31 -10.77 23.53
CA LEU A 233 -9.50 -11.08 22.11
C LEU A 233 -10.23 -9.94 21.39
N ASP A 234 -11.29 -9.40 21.97
CA ASP A 234 -12.02 -8.26 21.38
C ASP A 234 -11.14 -7.01 21.33
N ALA A 235 -10.35 -6.76 22.37
CA ALA A 235 -9.39 -5.65 22.37
C ALA A 235 -8.31 -5.82 21.28
N GLN A 236 -7.88 -7.05 21.03
CA GLN A 236 -7.00 -7.43 19.93
C GLN A 236 -7.71 -7.45 18.57
N ILE A 237 -9.01 -7.60 18.46
CA ILE A 237 -9.67 -7.41 17.15
C ILE A 237 -9.76 -5.92 16.85
N ASN A 238 -10.11 -5.12 17.87
CA ASN A 238 -10.30 -3.68 17.76
C ASN A 238 -9.05 -2.92 17.31
N TYR A 239 -7.83 -3.32 17.67
CA TYR A 239 -6.64 -2.61 17.21
C TYR A 239 -6.32 -2.87 15.71
N TRP A 240 -6.84 -3.94 15.10
CA TRP A 240 -6.70 -4.21 13.67
C TRP A 240 -7.70 -3.35 12.90
N ILE A 241 -8.92 -3.24 13.43
CA ILE A 241 -9.92 -2.29 12.93
C ILE A 241 -9.38 -0.85 13.01
N ALA A 242 -8.74 -0.48 14.13
CA ALA A 242 -8.10 0.83 14.28
C ALA A 242 -6.98 1.06 13.23
N LEU A 243 -6.18 0.04 12.93
CA LEU A 243 -5.20 0.10 11.84
C LEU A 243 -5.88 0.29 10.48
N ALA A 244 -7.02 -0.36 10.24
CA ALA A 244 -7.78 -0.18 9.01
C ALA A 244 -8.32 1.25 8.88
N ASP A 245 -8.80 1.85 9.97
CA ASP A 245 -9.30 3.23 9.99
C ASP A 245 -8.15 4.24 9.78
N MET A 246 -7.00 3.99 10.40
CA MET A 246 -5.76 4.74 10.13
C MET A 246 -5.38 4.71 8.64
N LEU A 247 -5.48 3.55 7.98
CA LEU A 247 -5.26 3.43 6.54
C LEU A 247 -6.35 4.11 5.71
N GLN A 248 -7.59 4.11 6.19
CA GLN A 248 -8.73 4.79 5.56
C GLN A 248 -8.56 6.32 5.55
N GLU A 249 -7.97 6.89 6.60
CA GLU A 249 -7.59 8.31 6.64
C GLU A 249 -6.62 8.66 5.50
N VAL A 250 -5.55 7.87 5.35
CA VAL A 250 -4.59 8.02 4.24
C VAL A 250 -5.25 7.90 2.88
N TYR A 251 -6.17 6.93 2.73
CA TYR A 251 -6.94 6.75 1.50
C TYR A 251 -7.75 8.00 1.16
N ASN A 252 -8.44 8.58 2.14
CA ASN A 252 -9.29 9.75 1.96
C ASN A 252 -8.46 10.98 1.56
N GLU A 253 -7.32 11.21 2.21
CA GLU A 253 -6.39 12.29 1.86
C GLU A 253 -5.84 12.13 0.44
N SER A 254 -5.46 10.92 0.06
CA SER A 254 -4.93 10.59 -1.27
C SER A 254 -5.94 10.90 -2.38
N ARG A 255 -7.23 10.61 -2.13
CA ARG A 255 -8.32 10.92 -3.06
C ARG A 255 -8.50 12.42 -3.25
N MET A 256 -8.46 13.20 -2.17
CA MET A 256 -8.59 14.66 -2.23
C MET A 256 -7.46 15.29 -3.06
N GLN A 257 -6.27 14.72 -3.01
CA GLN A 257 -5.11 15.19 -3.77
C GLN A 257 -5.10 14.74 -5.26
N LYS A 258 -6.16 14.07 -5.74
CA LYS A 258 -6.29 13.52 -7.11
C LYS A 258 -5.14 12.58 -7.51
N THR A 259 -4.56 11.89 -6.53
CA THR A 259 -3.51 10.89 -6.78
C THR A 259 -4.19 9.59 -7.24
N ARG A 260 -4.41 9.49 -8.56
CA ARG A 260 -5.24 8.41 -9.15
C ARG A 260 -4.65 7.02 -9.06
N HIS A 261 -3.34 6.89 -8.85
CA HIS A 261 -2.63 5.68 -9.27
C HIS A 261 -2.56 4.55 -8.25
N CYS A 262 -3.28 4.60 -7.11
CA CYS A 262 -2.81 3.85 -5.94
C CYS A 262 -3.87 3.51 -4.88
N ILE A 263 -5.13 3.49 -5.32
CA ILE A 263 -6.30 3.35 -4.44
C ILE A 263 -6.56 1.87 -4.12
N LYS A 264 -6.43 0.96 -5.09
CA LYS A 264 -6.86 -0.44 -4.89
C LYS A 264 -6.02 -1.22 -3.88
N GLN A 265 -4.69 -1.14 -3.95
CA GLN A 265 -3.83 -1.85 -3.00
C GLN A 265 -4.08 -1.43 -1.54
N LEU A 266 -4.33 -0.13 -1.33
CA LEU A 266 -4.70 0.39 -0.02
C LEU A 266 -6.11 -0.08 0.39
N THR A 267 -7.08 -0.14 -0.54
CA THR A 267 -8.42 -0.68 -0.30
C THR A 267 -8.40 -2.16 0.09
N ASP A 268 -7.57 -2.98 -0.57
CA ASP A 268 -7.41 -4.41 -0.25
C ASP A 268 -6.85 -4.57 1.17
N ALA A 269 -5.82 -3.78 1.53
CA ALA A 269 -5.25 -3.78 2.88
C ALA A 269 -6.26 -3.31 3.95
N ILE A 270 -7.03 -2.25 3.68
CA ILE A 270 -8.09 -1.77 4.58
C ILE A 270 -9.13 -2.88 4.80
N SER A 271 -9.60 -3.50 3.71
CA SER A 271 -10.60 -4.57 3.76
C SER A 271 -10.09 -5.76 4.55
N PHE A 272 -8.83 -6.17 4.33
CA PHE A 272 -8.18 -7.24 5.07
C PHE A 272 -8.20 -6.98 6.58
N PHE A 273 -7.77 -5.79 7.03
CA PHE A 273 -7.71 -5.49 8.47
C PHE A 273 -9.09 -5.28 9.11
N ARG A 274 -10.08 -4.78 8.36
CA ARG A 274 -11.48 -4.70 8.83
C ARG A 274 -12.09 -6.08 9.06
N ASN A 275 -11.74 -7.04 8.21
CA ASN A 275 -12.29 -8.39 8.22
C ASN A 275 -11.41 -9.40 8.95
N VAL A 276 -10.51 -8.94 9.85
CA VAL A 276 -9.67 -9.84 10.65
C VAL A 276 -10.48 -10.82 11.50
N TYR A 277 -11.70 -10.45 11.89
CA TYR A 277 -12.59 -11.34 12.64
C TYR A 277 -13.00 -12.59 11.85
N ASP A 278 -13.06 -12.50 10.52
CA ASP A 278 -13.38 -13.61 9.62
C ASP A 278 -12.22 -14.60 9.44
N LEU A 279 -10.99 -14.19 9.79
CA LEU A 279 -9.83 -15.07 9.70
C LEU A 279 -9.94 -16.21 10.73
N SER A 280 -9.45 -17.40 10.38
CA SER A 280 -9.30 -18.47 11.36
C SER A 280 -8.32 -18.07 12.48
N GLU A 281 -8.39 -18.75 13.63
CA GLU A 281 -7.46 -18.47 14.74
C GLU A 281 -6.00 -18.64 14.32
N ASN A 282 -5.69 -19.65 13.49
CA ASN A 282 -4.35 -19.87 12.97
C ASN A 282 -3.88 -18.71 12.07
N GLN A 283 -4.75 -18.20 11.21
CA GLN A 283 -4.44 -17.03 10.36
C GLN A 283 -4.22 -15.78 11.19
N ARG A 284 -5.03 -15.54 12.23
CA ARG A 284 -4.84 -14.40 13.15
C ARG A 284 -3.50 -14.47 13.87
N ARG A 285 -3.10 -15.65 14.34
CA ARG A 285 -1.78 -15.86 14.97
C ARG A 285 -0.64 -15.62 13.98
N ASN A 286 -0.84 -15.92 12.70
CA ASN A 286 0.15 -15.79 11.63
C ASN A 286 -0.09 -14.57 10.73
N ILE A 287 -0.70 -13.49 11.25
CA ILE A 287 -1.11 -12.35 10.43
C ILE A 287 0.06 -11.71 9.65
N CYS A 288 1.29 -11.75 10.18
CA CYS A 288 2.48 -11.28 9.48
C CYS A 288 2.76 -12.05 8.18
N ALA A 289 2.40 -13.33 8.11
CA ALA A 289 2.47 -14.14 6.89
C ALA A 289 1.28 -13.83 5.97
N GLU A 290 0.07 -13.73 6.52
CA GLU A 290 -1.14 -13.42 5.75
C GLU A 290 -1.01 -12.09 4.99
N ILE A 291 -0.46 -11.04 5.62
CA ILE A 291 -0.30 -9.74 4.95
C ILE A 291 0.67 -9.80 3.75
N GLN A 292 1.54 -10.80 3.63
CA GLN A 292 2.44 -10.95 2.48
C GLN A 292 1.68 -11.34 1.20
N THR A 293 0.45 -11.84 1.33
CA THR A 293 -0.44 -12.13 0.20
C THR A 293 -0.98 -10.85 -0.46
N LEU A 294 -0.93 -9.72 0.27
CA LEU A 294 -1.44 -8.45 -0.19
C LEU A 294 -0.34 -7.66 -0.93
N ASP A 295 -0.66 -7.19 -2.13
CA ASP A 295 0.25 -6.43 -3.01
C ASP A 295 0.81 -5.18 -2.32
N PHE A 296 0.03 -4.61 -1.39
CA PHE A 296 0.40 -3.50 -0.53
C PHE A 296 1.74 -3.75 0.18
N PHE A 297 2.01 -4.99 0.62
CA PHE A 297 3.21 -5.35 1.38
C PHE A 297 4.32 -5.97 0.51
N TRP A 298 4.08 -6.21 -0.77
CA TRP A 298 5.06 -6.87 -1.63
C TRP A 298 6.37 -6.09 -1.73
N THR A 299 7.49 -6.81 -1.57
CA THR A 299 8.80 -6.31 -1.94
C THR A 299 8.95 -6.35 -3.47
N ARG A 300 9.99 -5.68 -4.00
CA ARG A 300 10.34 -5.81 -5.43
C ARG A 300 10.58 -7.26 -5.83
N GLU A 301 11.10 -8.06 -4.91
CA GLU A 301 11.36 -9.48 -5.13
C GLU A 301 10.07 -10.29 -5.13
N ASN A 302 9.14 -10.07 -4.18
CA ASN A 302 7.83 -10.72 -4.19
C ASN A 302 7.10 -10.44 -5.50
N ARG A 303 7.11 -9.18 -5.93
CA ARG A 303 6.46 -8.74 -7.17
C ARG A 303 7.15 -9.32 -8.41
N ARG A 304 8.48 -9.38 -8.44
CA ARG A 304 9.23 -10.09 -9.49
C ARG A 304 8.81 -11.55 -9.56
N ASN A 305 8.82 -12.25 -8.43
CA ASN A 305 8.47 -13.66 -8.36
C ASN A 305 7.03 -13.91 -8.80
N TYR A 306 6.10 -13.03 -8.41
CA TYR A 306 4.72 -13.09 -8.86
C TYR A 306 4.61 -12.83 -10.37
N ALA A 307 5.22 -11.76 -10.89
CA ALA A 307 5.17 -11.41 -12.31
C ALA A 307 5.72 -12.51 -13.22
N VAL A 308 6.75 -13.22 -12.77
CA VAL A 308 7.31 -14.37 -13.50
C VAL A 308 6.37 -15.56 -13.45
N LYS A 309 5.87 -15.94 -12.27
CA LYS A 309 5.00 -17.12 -12.08
C LYS A 309 3.61 -16.97 -12.70
N ILE A 310 3.02 -15.77 -12.58
CA ILE A 310 1.66 -15.51 -13.08
C ILE A 310 1.59 -15.63 -14.60
N TYR A 311 2.70 -15.43 -15.30
CA TYR A 311 2.73 -15.51 -16.76
C TYR A 311 2.34 -16.90 -17.28
N ASP A 312 2.76 -17.98 -16.62
CA ASP A 312 2.41 -19.34 -17.05
C ASP A 312 0.89 -19.56 -16.99
N TRP A 313 0.26 -19.08 -15.91
CA TRP A 313 -1.19 -19.09 -15.77
C TRP A 313 -1.86 -18.22 -16.85
N CYS A 314 -1.34 -17.01 -17.09
CA CYS A 314 -1.84 -16.10 -18.12
C CYS A 314 -1.75 -16.71 -19.52
N PHE A 315 -0.69 -17.45 -19.82
CA PHE A 315 -0.49 -18.10 -21.10
C PHE A 315 -1.54 -19.18 -21.37
N VAL A 316 -1.87 -19.98 -20.34
CA VAL A 316 -2.94 -20.98 -20.40
C VAL A 316 -4.30 -20.32 -20.60
N HIS A 317 -4.55 -19.20 -19.91
CA HIS A 317 -5.84 -18.49 -19.91
C HIS A 317 -5.88 -17.27 -20.84
N LYS A 318 -5.10 -17.28 -21.92
CA LYS A 318 -4.93 -16.14 -22.83
C LYS A 318 -6.26 -15.61 -23.39
N GLU A 319 -7.23 -16.49 -23.64
CA GLU A 319 -8.53 -16.11 -24.20
C GLU A 319 -9.33 -15.23 -23.25
N ILE A 320 -9.27 -15.52 -21.94
CA ILE A 320 -9.88 -14.71 -20.88
C ILE A 320 -9.19 -13.34 -20.82
N LEU A 321 -7.86 -13.32 -20.93
CA LEU A 321 -7.10 -12.07 -20.86
C LEU A 321 -7.34 -11.16 -22.05
N GLU A 322 -7.55 -11.67 -23.26
CA GLU A 322 -7.76 -10.83 -24.44
C GLU A 322 -9.16 -10.18 -24.47
N VAL A 323 -10.16 -10.75 -23.78
CA VAL A 323 -11.49 -10.11 -23.62
C VAL A 323 -11.56 -9.17 -22.41
N GLU A 324 -10.61 -9.28 -21.48
CA GLU A 324 -10.62 -8.49 -20.27
C GLU A 324 -10.19 -7.03 -20.52
N THR A 325 -11.09 -6.11 -20.20
CA THR A 325 -10.84 -4.67 -20.39
C THR A 325 -10.04 -4.08 -19.23
N GLY A 326 -9.18 -3.10 -19.47
CA GLY A 326 -8.50 -2.36 -18.39
C GLY A 326 -7.35 -3.09 -17.68
N ILE A 327 -6.83 -4.18 -18.27
CA ILE A 327 -5.49 -4.71 -17.91
C ILE A 327 -4.40 -3.74 -18.36
N VAL A 328 -4.51 -3.28 -19.61
CA VAL A 328 -3.54 -2.37 -20.23
C VAL A 328 -4.27 -1.39 -21.14
N ASN A 329 -3.69 -0.20 -21.32
CA ASN A 329 -4.14 0.74 -22.35
C ASN A 329 -3.34 0.49 -23.63
N PHE A 330 -4.03 0.28 -24.74
CA PHE A 330 -3.39 0.05 -26.04
C PHE A 330 -3.14 1.36 -26.81
N PRO A 331 -2.04 1.45 -27.59
CA PRO A 331 -0.92 0.51 -27.61
C PRO A 331 -0.10 0.65 -26.32
N TRP A 332 0.24 -0.48 -25.69
CA TRP A 332 0.82 -0.47 -24.34
C TRP A 332 2.25 0.05 -24.29
N ASP A 333 2.93 0.13 -25.42
CA ASP A 333 4.28 0.66 -25.50
C ASP A 333 4.38 2.18 -25.68
N LYS A 334 3.24 2.89 -25.78
CA LYS A 334 3.22 4.35 -25.98
C LYS A 334 4.03 5.06 -24.90
N PHE A 335 3.89 4.65 -23.65
CA PHE A 335 4.67 5.20 -22.54
C PHE A 335 6.15 4.81 -22.64
N LEU A 336 6.44 3.53 -22.91
CA LEU A 336 7.80 3.01 -23.03
C LEU A 336 8.59 3.80 -24.06
N ARG A 337 8.00 4.06 -25.23
CA ARG A 337 8.58 4.90 -26.28
C ARG A 337 8.85 6.33 -25.80
N SER A 338 7.99 6.90 -24.97
CA SER A 338 8.09 8.29 -24.50
C SER A 338 9.08 8.51 -23.33
N LYS A 339 9.27 7.53 -22.45
CA LYS A 339 10.09 7.67 -21.23
C LYS A 339 11.40 6.89 -21.27
N VAL A 340 11.36 5.68 -21.80
CA VAL A 340 12.51 4.77 -21.86
C VAL A 340 13.15 4.79 -23.25
N GLY A 341 12.36 5.15 -24.27
CA GLY A 341 12.76 5.15 -25.67
C GLY A 341 12.41 3.82 -26.33
N PRO A 342 12.38 3.77 -27.68
CA PRO A 342 12.11 2.53 -28.42
C PRO A 342 13.14 1.42 -28.13
N GLY A 343 14.29 1.78 -27.54
CA GLY A 343 15.39 0.86 -27.24
C GLY A 343 15.03 -0.27 -26.29
N LEU A 344 14.11 -0.12 -25.34
CA LEU A 344 13.78 -1.20 -24.40
C LEU A 344 13.09 -2.38 -25.10
N ILE A 345 12.02 -2.11 -25.87
CA ILE A 345 11.28 -3.16 -26.58
C ILE A 345 12.14 -3.81 -27.64
N LYS A 346 12.94 -3.00 -28.36
CA LYS A 346 13.93 -3.55 -29.28
C LYS A 346 14.89 -4.49 -28.57
N SER A 347 15.41 -4.12 -27.40
CA SER A 347 16.32 -4.97 -26.62
C SER A 347 15.63 -6.25 -26.12
N MET A 348 14.33 -6.19 -25.82
CA MET A 348 13.54 -7.38 -25.48
C MET A 348 13.35 -8.31 -26.69
N ASN A 349 13.08 -7.77 -27.88
CA ASN A 349 12.98 -8.55 -29.11
C ASN A 349 14.34 -9.16 -29.49
N ASP A 350 15.41 -8.36 -29.44
CA ASP A 350 16.78 -8.83 -29.69
C ASP A 350 17.16 -9.96 -28.71
N PHE A 351 16.74 -9.85 -27.43
CA PHE A 351 16.96 -10.90 -26.43
C PHE A 351 16.19 -12.19 -26.74
N LYS A 352 14.90 -12.09 -27.12
CA LYS A 352 14.10 -13.26 -27.52
C LYS A 352 14.70 -14.01 -28.70
N ASP A 353 15.24 -13.28 -29.68
CA ASP A 353 15.86 -13.84 -30.88
C ASP A 353 17.19 -14.54 -30.55
N GLN A 354 17.94 -14.02 -29.57
CA GLN A 354 19.22 -14.58 -29.13
C GLN A 354 19.09 -15.78 -28.17
N ASP A 355 18.07 -15.78 -27.30
CA ASP A 355 17.88 -16.82 -26.28
C ASP A 355 17.32 -18.14 -26.85
N GLY A 356 17.13 -18.23 -28.17
CA GLY A 356 16.70 -19.46 -28.85
C GLY A 356 15.27 -19.90 -28.51
N SER A 357 14.48 -19.06 -27.82
CA SER A 357 13.06 -19.31 -27.62
C SER A 357 12.39 -19.36 -29.00
N ASN A 358 11.69 -20.44 -29.33
CA ASN A 358 10.98 -20.60 -30.62
C ASN A 358 9.83 -19.60 -30.84
N THR A 359 9.78 -18.50 -30.08
CA THR A 359 8.80 -17.42 -30.22
C THR A 359 9.35 -16.31 -31.11
N LYS A 360 9.49 -16.63 -32.40
CA LYS A 360 9.84 -15.66 -33.44
C LYS A 360 8.75 -14.59 -33.58
N GLY A 361 9.17 -13.33 -33.70
CA GLY A 361 8.30 -12.19 -33.98
C GLY A 361 8.33 -11.11 -32.90
N ASP A 362 8.14 -9.87 -33.34
CA ASP A 362 8.01 -8.71 -32.46
C ASP A 362 6.79 -8.85 -31.53
N TYR A 363 6.86 -8.28 -30.33
CA TYR A 363 5.68 -8.16 -29.47
C TYR A 363 4.56 -7.37 -30.18
N ASP A 364 3.34 -7.90 -30.15
CA ASP A 364 2.15 -7.16 -30.56
C ASP A 364 1.74 -6.17 -29.47
N VAL A 365 1.91 -4.89 -29.78
CA VAL A 365 1.63 -3.78 -28.85
C VAL A 365 0.14 -3.58 -28.57
N ASN A 366 -0.73 -4.36 -29.22
CA ASN A 366 -2.18 -4.33 -29.08
C ASN A 366 -2.76 -5.60 -28.44
N LYS A 367 -1.92 -6.49 -27.88
CA LYS A 367 -2.37 -7.70 -27.17
C LYS A 367 -1.98 -7.70 -25.71
N ASN A 368 -2.90 -8.16 -24.86
CA ASN A 368 -2.67 -8.28 -23.42
C ASN A 368 -1.60 -9.34 -23.13
N ILE A 369 -1.63 -10.48 -23.82
CA ILE A 369 -0.69 -11.56 -23.57
C ILE A 369 0.76 -11.18 -23.91
N ASP A 370 0.97 -10.39 -24.95
CA ASP A 370 2.31 -9.94 -25.35
C ASP A 370 2.85 -8.84 -24.42
N PHE A 371 1.97 -7.99 -23.89
CA PHE A 371 2.32 -7.10 -22.78
C PHE A 371 2.79 -7.88 -21.56
N LEU A 372 2.01 -8.88 -21.12
CA LEU A 372 2.33 -9.70 -19.94
C LEU A 372 3.61 -10.50 -20.14
N LYS A 373 3.83 -11.03 -21.35
CA LYS A 373 5.08 -11.70 -21.74
C LYS A 373 6.28 -10.73 -21.65
N CYS A 374 6.11 -9.50 -22.13
CA CYS A 374 7.14 -8.47 -22.04
C CYS A 374 7.47 -8.14 -20.58
N VAL A 375 6.44 -7.88 -19.75
CA VAL A 375 6.61 -7.60 -18.31
C VAL A 375 7.26 -8.75 -17.58
N SER A 376 6.79 -9.99 -17.77
CA SER A 376 7.39 -11.18 -17.16
C SER A 376 8.86 -11.35 -17.58
N GLY A 377 9.17 -11.20 -18.88
CA GLY A 377 10.54 -11.26 -19.38
C GLY A 377 11.45 -10.17 -18.78
N LEU A 378 10.94 -8.94 -18.63
CA LEU A 378 11.66 -7.84 -17.97
C LEU A 378 12.00 -8.22 -16.52
N TYR A 379 11.05 -8.78 -15.77
CA TYR A 379 11.27 -9.21 -14.39
C TYR A 379 12.20 -10.43 -14.29
N ALA A 380 12.07 -11.42 -15.17
CA ALA A 380 12.89 -12.62 -15.17
C ALA A 380 14.36 -12.30 -15.48
N HIS A 381 14.59 -11.48 -16.51
CA HIS A 381 15.91 -11.26 -17.11
C HIS A 381 16.46 -9.85 -16.91
N CYS A 382 15.99 -9.11 -15.89
CA CYS A 382 16.39 -7.71 -15.66
C CYS A 382 17.92 -7.51 -15.67
N GLY A 383 18.70 -8.46 -15.14
CA GLY A 383 20.16 -8.38 -15.11
C GLY A 383 20.87 -8.59 -16.47
N SER A 384 20.18 -9.18 -17.44
CA SER A 384 20.73 -9.58 -18.75
C SER A 384 20.33 -8.62 -19.87
N ILE A 385 19.21 -7.90 -19.71
CA ILE A 385 18.67 -7.03 -20.75
C ILE A 385 19.34 -5.65 -20.69
N MET A 386 19.95 -5.26 -21.81
CA MET A 386 20.72 -4.03 -21.94
C MET A 386 19.97 -3.03 -22.83
N TYR A 387 19.60 -1.87 -22.31
CA TYR A 387 18.94 -0.82 -23.10
C TYR A 387 19.55 0.56 -22.83
N THR A 388 19.36 1.51 -23.75
CA THR A 388 19.80 2.90 -23.57
C THR A 388 18.58 3.78 -23.29
N PRO A 389 18.41 4.32 -22.06
CA PRO A 389 17.33 5.27 -21.79
C PRO A 389 17.44 6.54 -22.63
N ILE A 390 16.33 7.24 -22.84
CA ILE A 390 16.31 8.56 -23.47
C ILE A 390 17.23 9.52 -22.68
N GLY A 391 18.15 10.16 -23.38
CA GLY A 391 19.11 11.10 -22.80
C GLY A 391 20.36 10.45 -22.17
N ALA A 392 20.45 9.12 -22.15
CA ALA A 392 21.64 8.42 -21.66
C ALA A 392 22.67 8.20 -22.79
N ARG A 393 23.97 8.34 -22.46
CA ARG A 393 25.07 8.10 -23.41
C ARG A 393 25.56 6.64 -23.44
N LYS A 394 25.09 5.79 -22.52
CA LYS A 394 25.54 4.40 -22.38
C LYS A 394 24.36 3.46 -22.15
N LYS A 395 24.50 2.20 -22.61
CA LYS A 395 23.56 1.13 -22.28
C LYS A 395 23.59 0.85 -20.78
N ILE A 396 22.43 0.62 -20.19
CA ILE A 396 22.25 0.30 -18.78
C ILE A 396 21.65 -1.11 -18.70
N ARG A 397 22.10 -1.92 -17.74
CA ARG A 397 21.43 -3.18 -17.38
C ARG A 397 20.05 -2.85 -16.81
N GLY A 398 19.05 -3.64 -17.15
CA GLY A 398 17.75 -3.59 -16.51
C GLY A 398 17.90 -3.54 -14.99
N ASN A 399 17.44 -2.45 -14.40
CA ASN A 399 17.38 -2.32 -12.95
C ASN A 399 15.98 -2.69 -12.52
N LEU A 400 15.85 -3.67 -11.64
CA LEU A 400 14.55 -4.10 -11.10
C LEU A 400 13.78 -2.92 -10.52
N ARG A 401 14.46 -1.93 -9.91
CA ARG A 401 13.85 -0.69 -9.45
C ARG A 401 13.17 0.10 -10.57
N VAL A 402 13.83 0.23 -11.73
CA VAL A 402 13.30 1.01 -12.86
C VAL A 402 12.14 0.29 -13.52
N ILE A 403 12.22 -1.04 -13.64
CA ILE A 403 11.13 -1.87 -14.15
C ILE A 403 9.92 -1.76 -13.23
N ASP A 404 10.16 -1.85 -11.92
CA ASP A 404 9.12 -1.76 -10.90
C ASP A 404 8.45 -0.38 -10.88
N GLU A 405 9.25 0.69 -10.92
CA GLU A 405 8.76 2.07 -11.04
C GLU A 405 7.96 2.27 -12.34
N PHE A 406 8.35 1.65 -13.45
CA PHE A 406 7.61 1.69 -14.72
C PHE A 406 6.27 0.96 -14.63
N VAL A 407 6.29 -0.33 -14.30
CA VAL A 407 5.09 -1.18 -14.33
C VAL A 407 4.05 -0.65 -13.34
N CYS A 408 4.48 -0.26 -12.13
CA CYS A 408 3.55 0.17 -11.10
C CYS A 408 3.08 1.62 -11.25
N ALA A 409 3.84 2.50 -11.91
CA ALA A 409 3.36 3.85 -12.19
C ALA A 409 2.31 3.86 -13.32
N GLU A 410 2.56 3.11 -14.40
CA GLU A 410 1.67 3.11 -15.57
C GLU A 410 0.52 2.14 -15.46
N TYR A 411 0.73 0.99 -14.81
CA TYR A 411 -0.24 -0.08 -14.66
C TYR A 411 -0.41 -0.48 -13.18
N PRO A 412 -0.85 0.44 -12.32
CA PRO A 412 -0.99 0.17 -10.88
C PRO A 412 -1.99 -0.94 -10.56
N GLU A 413 -2.97 -1.14 -11.44
CA GLU A 413 -4.01 -2.16 -11.31
C GLU A 413 -3.61 -3.52 -11.87
N LEU A 414 -2.42 -3.63 -12.49
CA LEU A 414 -2.00 -4.86 -13.18
C LEU A 414 -1.99 -6.07 -12.24
N PHE A 415 -1.20 -6.02 -11.16
CA PHE A 415 -1.08 -7.15 -10.25
C PHE A 415 -2.36 -7.45 -9.47
N PRO A 416 -3.07 -6.45 -8.90
CA PRO A 416 -4.34 -6.70 -8.24
C PRO A 416 -5.39 -7.33 -9.17
N LYS A 417 -5.43 -6.91 -10.43
CA LYS A 417 -6.37 -7.44 -11.42
C LYS A 417 -6.00 -8.86 -11.85
N LEU A 418 -4.73 -9.13 -12.14
CA LEU A 418 -4.27 -10.48 -12.46
C LEU A 418 -4.53 -11.47 -11.33
N ARG A 419 -4.32 -11.05 -10.07
CA ARG A 419 -4.62 -11.89 -8.90
C ARG A 419 -6.11 -12.20 -8.80
N SER A 420 -6.96 -11.19 -8.92
CA SER A 420 -8.41 -11.36 -8.89
C SER A 420 -8.91 -12.30 -9.99
N LEU A 421 -8.34 -12.22 -11.20
CA LEU A 421 -8.65 -13.15 -12.28
C LEU A 421 -8.16 -14.55 -11.95
N GLN A 422 -6.93 -14.69 -11.43
CA GLN A 422 -6.41 -15.98 -11.02
C GLN A 422 -7.30 -16.65 -9.96
N GLU A 423 -7.75 -15.90 -8.95
CA GLU A 423 -8.66 -16.40 -7.91
C GLU A 423 -10.03 -16.79 -8.47
N GLN A 424 -10.57 -16.01 -9.43
CA GLN A 424 -11.87 -16.28 -10.05
C GLN A 424 -11.88 -17.54 -10.92
N TYR A 425 -10.74 -17.88 -11.54
CA TYR A 425 -10.64 -18.95 -12.55
C TYR A 425 -9.73 -20.11 -12.11
N GLN A 426 -9.33 -20.18 -10.84
CA GLN A 426 -8.77 -21.38 -10.23
C GLN A 426 -9.92 -22.37 -9.95
N PHE A 427 -10.26 -23.19 -10.95
CA PHE A 427 -11.12 -24.38 -10.81
C PHE A 427 -10.28 -25.66 -10.84
#